data_AF-A0A2T2VV12-F1
#
_entry.id   AF-A0A2T2VV12-F1
#
_cell.length_a   1.000
_cell.length_b   1.000
_cell.length_c   1.000
_cell.angle_alpha   90.00
_cell.angle_beta   90.00
_cell.angle_gamma   90.00
#
_symmetry.space_group_name_H-M   'P 1'
#
loop_
_entity.id
_entity.type
_entity.pdbx_description
1 polymer ?
#
loop_
_entity_poly.entity_id
_entity_poly.type
_entity_poly.pdbx_seq_one_letter_code
_entity_poly.pdbx_strand_id
1 'polypeptide(L)'
;MAIIITDECINCGACEPECPNTAIYEGADDWRYKDGTSLSGKVILPDGKEVDADEVQEPVSDELYYIVPDKCTECKGFHDEPQCAAVCPVDCCVPDDEHVETEEVLLGKQRFMHPE
;
A
#
# COMPACT_ATOMS: atom_id res chain seq x y z
N MET A 1 11.33 3.12 -1.93
CA MET A 1 10.43 3.24 -3.09
C MET A 1 9.16 2.45 -2.84
N ALA A 2 8.00 3.08 -2.68
CA ALA A 2 6.74 2.34 -2.73
C ALA A 2 6.68 1.44 -3.99
N ILE A 3 5.88 0.39 -3.97
CA ILE A 3 5.63 -0.44 -5.15
C ILE A 3 4.40 0.11 -5.89
N ILE A 4 4.44 0.11 -7.22
CA ILE A 4 3.32 0.43 -8.10
C ILE A 4 2.94 -0.79 -8.95
N ILE A 5 1.66 -0.89 -9.32
CA ILE A 5 1.17 -1.87 -10.29
C ILE A 5 1.06 -1.15 -11.65
N THR A 6 1.76 -1.67 -12.66
CA THR A 6 1.76 -1.09 -14.01
C THR A 6 0.52 -1.49 -14.82
N ASP A 7 0.39 -0.91 -16.02
CA ASP A 7 -0.65 -1.21 -16.99
C ASP A 7 -0.58 -2.63 -17.58
N GLU A 8 0.48 -3.39 -17.28
CA GLU A 8 0.62 -4.80 -17.63
C GLU A 8 -0.18 -5.74 -16.71
N CYS A 9 -0.84 -5.20 -15.67
CA CYS A 9 -1.68 -5.97 -14.78
C CYS A 9 -2.81 -6.72 -15.52
N ILE A 10 -2.97 -8.00 -15.18
CA ILE A 10 -3.99 -8.88 -15.78
C ILE A 10 -5.19 -9.14 -14.85
N ASN A 11 -5.35 -8.35 -13.78
CA ASN A 11 -6.42 -8.47 -12.79
C ASN A 11 -6.61 -9.91 -12.24
N CYS A 12 -5.50 -10.60 -11.92
CA CYS A 12 -5.55 -11.97 -11.40
C CYS A 12 -5.86 -12.07 -9.90
N GLY A 13 -5.79 -10.97 -9.14
CA GLY A 13 -6.06 -10.92 -7.70
C GLY A 13 -5.02 -11.58 -6.79
N ALA A 14 -3.90 -12.07 -7.32
CA ALA A 14 -2.91 -12.82 -6.54
C ALA A 14 -2.16 -11.96 -5.50
N CYS A 15 -1.95 -10.66 -5.77
CA CYS A 15 -1.13 -9.81 -4.93
C CYS A 15 -1.88 -9.17 -3.75
N GLU A 16 -3.19 -8.96 -3.87
CA GLU A 16 -4.06 -8.34 -2.86
C GLU A 16 -3.96 -9.01 -1.47
N PRO A 17 -4.14 -10.34 -1.33
CA PRO A 17 -4.12 -11.00 -0.02
C PRO A 17 -2.73 -11.05 0.62
N GLU A 18 -1.66 -10.82 -0.16
CA GLU A 18 -0.29 -10.89 0.32
C GLU A 18 0.19 -9.57 0.96
N CYS A 19 -0.57 -8.49 0.83
CA CYS A 19 -0.17 -7.20 1.39
C CYS A 19 -0.43 -7.14 2.92
N PRO A 20 0.60 -6.98 3.77
CA PRO A 20 0.41 -6.95 5.23
C PRO A 20 -0.33 -5.71 5.73
N ASN A 21 -0.41 -4.65 4.91
CA ASN A 21 -1.07 -3.39 5.25
C ASN A 21 -2.41 -3.20 4.52
N THR A 22 -2.84 -4.19 3.71
CA THR A 22 -3.96 -4.03 2.75
C THR A 22 -3.80 -2.73 1.94
N ALA A 23 -2.63 -2.55 1.32
CA ALA A 23 -2.34 -1.40 0.47
C ALA A 23 -2.75 -1.63 -0.99
N ILE A 24 -3.14 -2.86 -1.34
CA ILE A 24 -3.53 -3.28 -2.69
C ILE A 24 -5.05 -3.44 -2.72
N TYR A 25 -5.68 -2.91 -3.76
CA TYR A 25 -7.12 -2.97 -3.98
C TYR A 25 -7.42 -3.26 -5.45
N GLU A 26 -8.58 -3.84 -5.74
CA GLU A 26 -9.07 -4.00 -7.11
C GLU A 26 -9.40 -2.64 -7.73
N GLY A 27 -9.41 -2.55 -9.06
CA GLY A 27 -9.80 -1.32 -9.74
C GLY A 27 -11.21 -0.87 -9.34
N ALA A 28 -11.38 0.44 -9.14
CA ALA A 28 -12.61 1.10 -8.71
C ALA A 28 -13.07 0.81 -7.27
N ASP A 29 -12.38 -0.05 -6.52
CA ASP A 29 -12.71 -0.29 -5.12
C ASP A 29 -12.27 0.88 -4.24
N ASP A 30 -13.15 1.35 -3.36
CA ASP A 30 -12.77 2.36 -2.39
C ASP A 30 -11.87 1.77 -1.29
N TRP A 31 -10.99 2.60 -0.72
CA TRP A 31 -10.05 2.18 0.31
C TRP A 31 -10.11 3.05 1.56
N ARG A 32 -9.57 2.56 2.67
CA ARG A 32 -9.41 3.32 3.92
C ARG A 32 -8.02 3.11 4.52
N TYR A 33 -7.54 4.08 5.30
CA TYR A 33 -6.29 3.93 6.04
C TYR A 33 -6.38 2.84 7.11
N LYS A 34 -7.57 2.62 7.71
CA LYS A 34 -7.79 1.56 8.71
C LYS A 34 -7.68 0.14 8.17
N ASP A 35 -7.90 -0.08 6.87
CA ASP A 35 -7.99 -1.44 6.34
C ASP A 35 -6.61 -2.09 6.45
N GLY A 36 -6.51 -3.23 7.14
CA GLY A 36 -5.23 -3.89 7.35
C GLY A 36 -4.24 -3.14 8.24
N THR A 37 -4.68 -2.13 9.02
CA THR A 37 -3.83 -1.39 9.97
C THR A 37 -4.51 -1.25 11.33
N SER A 38 -3.79 -0.73 12.32
CA SER A 38 -4.35 -0.37 13.64
C SER A 38 -4.82 1.08 13.72
N LEU A 39 -4.85 1.82 12.59
CA LEU A 39 -5.29 3.21 12.55
C LEU A 39 -6.81 3.32 12.73
N SER A 40 -7.26 4.34 13.48
CA SER A 40 -8.69 4.62 13.68
C SER A 40 -8.92 6.10 14.01
N GLY A 41 -10.06 6.63 13.56
CA GLY A 41 -10.42 8.04 13.69
C GLY A 41 -9.38 8.99 13.10
N LYS A 42 -9.30 10.20 13.67
CA LYS A 42 -8.39 11.24 13.19
C LYS A 42 -6.94 10.94 13.53
N VAL A 43 -6.09 10.88 12.51
CA VAL A 43 -4.65 10.65 12.62
C VAL A 43 -3.87 11.69 11.83
N ILE A 44 -2.65 11.98 12.27
CA ILE A 44 -1.70 12.82 11.53
C ILE A 44 -0.70 11.89 10.88
N LEU A 45 -0.70 11.86 9.55
CA LEU A 45 0.22 11.05 8.76
C LEU A 45 1.67 11.53 8.93
N PRO A 46 2.67 10.70 8.61
CA PRO A 46 4.09 11.09 8.72
C PRO A 46 4.50 12.33 7.91
N ASP A 47 3.76 12.66 6.86
CA ASP A 47 3.94 13.87 6.04
C ASP A 47 3.31 15.14 6.67
N GLY A 48 2.60 14.99 7.79
CA GLY A 48 1.91 16.06 8.52
C GLY A 48 0.44 16.27 8.12
N LYS A 49 -0.11 15.49 7.19
CA LYS A 49 -1.52 15.60 6.77
C LYS A 49 -2.45 14.99 7.82
N GLU A 50 -3.48 15.74 8.24
CA GLU A 50 -4.55 15.21 9.09
C GLU A 50 -5.57 14.48 8.21
N VAL A 51 -5.85 13.21 8.52
CA VAL A 51 -6.83 12.38 7.83
C VAL A 51 -7.71 11.64 8.84
N ASP A 52 -8.91 11.26 8.44
CA ASP A 52 -9.73 10.32 9.21
C ASP A 52 -9.53 8.90 8.64
N ALA A 53 -9.01 8.00 9.48
CA ALA A 53 -8.68 6.64 9.05
C ALA A 53 -9.90 5.78 8.72
N ASP A 54 -11.07 6.16 9.22
CA ASP A 54 -12.34 5.50 8.93
C ASP A 54 -13.03 6.03 7.65
N GLU A 55 -12.55 7.16 7.12
CA GLU A 55 -13.11 7.79 5.93
C GLU A 55 -12.72 7.04 4.66
N VAL A 56 -13.72 6.87 3.80
CA VAL A 56 -13.61 6.23 2.48
C VAL A 56 -12.86 7.16 1.54
N GLN A 57 -11.82 6.63 0.88
CA GLN A 57 -11.02 7.32 -0.10
C GLN A 57 -11.35 6.80 -1.51
N GLU A 58 -11.31 7.70 -2.48
CA GLU A 58 -11.51 7.34 -3.89
C GLU A 58 -10.38 6.42 -4.40
N PRO A 59 -10.69 5.50 -5.32
CA PRO A 59 -9.71 4.60 -5.92
C PRO A 59 -8.61 5.36 -6.66
N VAL A 60 -7.39 4.82 -6.66
CA VAL A 60 -6.27 5.37 -7.45
C VAL A 60 -6.38 4.98 -8.92
N SER A 61 -7.00 3.82 -9.19
CA SER A 61 -7.24 3.29 -10.53
C SER A 61 -8.64 2.70 -10.61
N ASP A 62 -9.35 2.98 -11.70
CA ASP A 62 -10.69 2.44 -11.97
C ASP A 62 -10.65 1.11 -12.75
N GLU A 63 -9.51 0.74 -13.32
CA GLU A 63 -9.42 -0.33 -14.32
C GLU A 63 -8.59 -1.54 -13.87
N LEU A 64 -7.53 -1.28 -13.11
CA LEU A 64 -6.54 -2.27 -12.71
C LEU A 64 -6.38 -2.25 -11.19
N TYR A 65 -5.92 -3.37 -10.64
CA TYR A 65 -5.41 -3.37 -9.27
C TYR A 65 -4.40 -2.24 -9.07
N TYR A 66 -4.48 -1.57 -7.93
CA TYR A 66 -3.61 -0.46 -7.60
C TYR A 66 -3.03 -0.58 -6.19
N ILE A 67 -1.91 0.11 -5.95
CA ILE A 67 -1.28 0.23 -4.63
C ILE A 67 -1.47 1.66 -4.14
N VAL A 68 -1.92 1.81 -2.89
CA VAL A 68 -1.93 3.09 -2.17
C VAL A 68 -0.52 3.36 -1.64
N PRO A 69 0.22 4.37 -2.14
CA PRO A 69 1.61 4.61 -1.74
C PRO A 69 1.77 4.92 -0.25
N ASP A 70 0.80 5.64 0.33
CA ASP A 70 0.79 5.99 1.76
C ASP A 70 0.73 4.76 2.68
N LYS A 71 0.22 3.63 2.19
CA LYS A 71 0.12 2.36 2.94
C LYS A 71 1.21 1.36 2.55
N CYS A 72 1.94 1.59 1.47
CA CYS A 72 3.00 0.71 1.03
C CYS A 72 4.27 0.93 1.88
N THR A 73 4.79 -0.16 2.47
CA THR A 73 6.04 -0.16 3.25
C THR A 73 7.14 -1.01 2.58
N GLU A 74 6.95 -1.42 1.32
CA GLU A 74 7.81 -2.42 0.66
C GLU A 74 7.97 -3.71 1.50
N CYS A 75 6.93 -4.04 2.26
CA CYS A 75 6.94 -5.09 3.28
C CYS A 75 7.99 -4.94 4.40
N LYS A 76 8.73 -3.82 4.47
CA LYS A 76 9.69 -3.57 5.55
C LYS A 76 8.98 -3.58 6.90
N GLY A 77 9.58 -4.29 7.85
CA GLY A 77 9.00 -4.59 9.16
C GLY A 77 8.15 -5.88 9.21
N PHE A 78 7.88 -6.52 8.06
CA PHE A 78 7.12 -7.77 7.96
C PHE A 78 7.91 -8.88 7.25
N HIS A 79 8.48 -8.54 6.09
CA HIS A 79 9.24 -9.45 5.22
C HIS A 79 10.48 -8.75 4.68
N ASP A 80 11.44 -9.54 4.18
CA ASP A 80 12.70 -9.01 3.63
C ASP A 80 12.48 -8.36 2.25
N GLU A 81 11.50 -8.86 1.48
CA GLU A 81 11.19 -8.48 0.10
C GLU A 81 9.67 -8.22 -0.11
N PRO A 82 9.28 -7.42 -1.12
CA PRO A 82 7.87 -7.17 -1.43
C PRO A 82 7.12 -8.43 -1.88
N GLN A 83 6.10 -8.85 -1.11
CA GLN A 83 5.37 -10.09 -1.39
C GLN A 83 4.52 -10.00 -2.66
N CYS A 84 3.96 -8.83 -2.96
CA CYS A 84 3.20 -8.59 -4.19
C CYS A 84 4.03 -8.84 -5.47
N ALA A 85 5.29 -8.41 -5.48
CA ALA A 85 6.21 -8.65 -6.58
C ALA A 85 6.57 -10.15 -6.69
N ALA A 86 6.73 -10.84 -5.56
CA ALA A 86 7.06 -12.26 -5.55
C ALA A 86 5.95 -13.17 -6.10
N VAL A 87 4.67 -12.76 -6.00
CA VAL A 87 3.51 -13.54 -6.47
C VAL A 87 2.95 -13.09 -7.81
N CYS A 88 3.40 -11.95 -8.35
CA CYS A 88 2.87 -11.42 -9.60
C CYS A 88 3.26 -12.31 -10.80
N PRO A 89 2.30 -12.86 -11.57
CA PRO A 89 2.62 -13.77 -12.68
C PRO A 89 3.15 -13.07 -13.94
N VAL A 90 3.08 -11.74 -13.98
CA VAL A 90 3.46 -10.89 -15.12
C VAL A 90 4.46 -9.80 -14.74
N ASP A 91 5.06 -9.90 -13.54
CA ASP A 91 6.10 -8.98 -13.06
C ASP A 91 5.74 -7.48 -13.10
N CYS A 92 4.45 -7.14 -13.00
CA CYS A 92 3.95 -5.76 -13.13
C CYS A 92 3.93 -4.99 -11.79
N CYS A 93 4.34 -5.60 -10.68
CA CYS A 93 4.49 -4.96 -9.37
C CYS A 93 5.94 -4.49 -9.20
N VAL A 94 6.22 -3.24 -9.53
CA VAL A 94 7.59 -2.71 -9.67
C VAL A 94 7.84 -1.51 -8.74
N PRO A 95 9.10 -1.15 -8.44
CA PRO A 95 9.39 0.06 -7.68
C PRO A 95 8.83 1.32 -8.36
N ASP A 96 8.24 2.20 -7.57
CA ASP A 96 7.68 3.48 -8.00
C ASP A 96 8.74 4.60 -7.89
N ASP A 97 9.15 5.12 -9.05
CA ASP A 97 10.13 6.20 -9.17
C ASP A 97 9.60 7.57 -8.67
N GLU A 98 8.28 7.73 -8.55
CA GLU A 98 7.67 8.97 -8.02
C GLU A 98 7.57 8.93 -6.48
N HIS A 99 7.63 7.76 -5.86
CA HIS A 99 7.50 7.55 -4.41
C HIS A 99 8.75 6.90 -3.80
N VAL A 100 9.92 7.53 -4.00
CA VAL A 100 11.20 7.04 -3.47
C VAL A 100 11.34 7.32 -1.97
N GLU A 101 11.15 6.28 -1.16
CA GLU A 101 11.32 6.31 0.29
C GLU A 101 12.58 5.57 0.75
N THR A 102 13.22 6.04 1.84
CA THR A 102 14.34 5.35 2.49
C THR A 102 13.84 4.26 3.44
N GLU A 103 14.68 3.28 3.76
CA GLU A 103 14.34 2.22 4.71
C GLU A 103 13.88 2.75 6.08
N GLU A 104 14.50 3.83 6.57
CA GLU A 104 14.09 4.49 7.81
C GLU A 104 12.66 5.02 7.74
N VAL A 105 12.27 5.62 6.60
CA VAL A 105 10.91 6.12 6.36
C VAL A 105 9.92 4.96 6.31
N LEU A 106 10.23 3.89 5.58
CA LEU A 106 9.36 2.71 5.44
C LEU A 106 9.11 2.03 6.80
N LEU A 107 10.17 1.85 7.59
CA LEU A 107 10.06 1.30 8.94
C LEU A 107 9.30 2.26 9.88
N GLY A 108 9.43 3.58 9.70
CA GLY A 108 8.62 4.57 10.40
C GLY A 108 7.13 4.46 10.07
N LYS A 109 6.81 4.34 8.77
CA LYS A 109 5.43 4.14 8.27
C LYS A 109 4.83 2.84 8.80
N GLN A 110 5.61 1.75 8.83
CA GLN A 110 5.18 0.48 9.42
C GLN A 110 4.82 0.65 10.90
N ARG A 111 5.70 1.25 11.72
CA ARG A 111 5.43 1.49 13.15
C ARG A 111 4.24 2.40 13.38
N PHE A 112 4.03 3.38 12.50
CA PHE A 112 2.88 4.28 12.56
C PHE A 112 1.56 3.53 12.33
N MET A 113 1.50 2.67 11.31
CA MET A 113 0.29 1.89 10.99
C MET A 113 0.03 0.75 11.98
N HIS A 114 1.09 0.23 12.59
CA HIS A 114 1.05 -0.93 13.49
C HIS A 114 1.81 -0.64 14.80
N PRO A 115 1.30 0.29 15.64
CA PRO A 115 1.82 0.49 16.99
C PRO A 115 1.62 -0.77 17.84
N GLU A 116 2.63 -1.10 18.65
CA GLU A 116 2.58 -2.20 19.64
C GLU A 116 1.51 -2.00 20.73
#